data_AF-A0A651EZ57-F1
#
_entry.id   AF-A0A651EZ57-F1
#
_cell.length_a   1.000
_cell.length_b   1.000
_cell.length_c   1.000
_cell.angle_alpha   90.00
_cell.angle_beta   90.00
_cell.angle_gamma   90.00
#
_symmetry.space_group_name_H-M   'P 1'
#
loop_
_entity.id
_entity.type
_entity.pdbx_description
1 polymer ?
#
loop_
_entity_poly.entity_id
_entity_poly.type
_entity_poly.pdbx_seq_one_letter_code
_entity_poly.pdbx_strand_id
1 'polypeptide(L)'
;MIFMSKRAFGAFRAGWLVGWLGLLLFGAVAASGAEPSMRERLTDEISRGLTVTRGVERDSVFRSLRSLRDESLRPYFSRLVTGSDDALRRHGVMALGELSADGSVSPTVLVQIENRSLRASIVGEALGAGLLGEEQIRGVLSWPDLEPSLEMLLRARLVRMGSDADRERLGVLAESSDGATAAYARLVLTSLGVRERAGTAWEALDGLPGLVQWSSAGVLLGRISDEQLQGCGAFVDSVLASLPDAPESVDRSSVERLAVRAMLTTAPSRGERLWRERYSGAESLGGALQWSVIGAAAWATAPMGVLETMAADERDAIARLGRASLAFRSGDDGRIVEELVSVLSTRSTLLRGWAFEVVDRLERERRASVLELVTLRMLGESRVSSEVVFALSRELARIAPGRLSSVVRGAVDGGSEALTEAVLAGALQGPPAVLWGADEEPEWGVRALSHMGAIAAARWGDSSDDVRERVERAAMGESMLPRPLRVQAAWLALRIRGEHRQALATLMASR
;
A
#
# COMPACT_ATOMS: atom_id res chain seq x y z
N MET A 1 -12.38 -1.64 -4.07
CA MET A 1 -11.20 -0.89 -4.55
C MET A 1 -11.50 0.58 -4.29
N ILE A 2 -10.89 1.16 -3.26
CA ILE A 2 -11.19 2.54 -2.84
C ILE A 2 -10.68 3.46 -3.94
N PHE A 3 -11.60 4.08 -4.69
CA PHE A 3 -11.33 5.34 -5.38
C PHE A 3 -10.81 6.31 -4.31
N MET A 4 -9.48 6.39 -4.16
CA MET A 4 -8.87 7.49 -3.43
C MET A 4 -9.26 8.74 -4.21
N SER A 5 -10.22 9.46 -3.64
CA SER A 5 -10.71 10.71 -4.19
C SER A 5 -9.55 11.67 -4.35
N LYS A 6 -9.61 12.45 -5.43
CA LYS A 6 -8.63 13.43 -5.92
C LYS A 6 -8.28 14.58 -4.93
N ARG A 7 -8.51 14.44 -3.63
CA ARG A 7 -8.29 15.50 -2.62
C ARG A 7 -7.12 15.27 -1.66
N ALA A 8 -6.38 14.15 -1.76
CA ALA A 8 -5.25 13.87 -0.86
C ALA A 8 -3.84 14.17 -1.42
N PHE A 9 -3.71 14.64 -2.67
CA PHE A 9 -2.40 14.78 -3.34
C PHE A 9 -2.02 16.21 -3.77
N GLY A 10 -2.84 17.21 -3.42
CA GLY A 10 -2.66 18.61 -3.83
C GLY A 10 -2.11 19.56 -2.75
N ALA A 11 -1.81 19.09 -1.54
CA ALA A 11 -1.48 19.96 -0.41
C ALA A 11 0.00 19.88 0.02
N PHE A 12 0.94 19.86 -0.92
CA PHE A 12 2.38 19.91 -0.63
C PHE A 12 3.09 21.17 -1.14
N ARG A 13 2.38 22.10 -1.77
CA ARG A 13 2.93 23.40 -2.19
C ARG A 13 1.85 24.49 -2.11
N ALA A 14 2.04 25.42 -1.17
CA ALA A 14 1.36 26.72 -0.97
C ALA A 14 0.59 26.83 0.36
N GLY A 15 1.23 27.48 1.34
CA GLY A 15 0.61 27.82 2.63
C GLY A 15 1.64 28.30 3.67
N TRP A 16 2.61 29.11 3.24
CA TRP A 16 3.60 29.74 4.12
C TRP A 16 3.65 31.22 3.77
N LEU A 17 2.90 32.05 4.51
CA LEU A 17 3.16 33.46 4.82
C LEU A 17 1.96 34.04 5.58
N VAL A 18 2.26 34.84 6.60
CA VAL A 18 1.37 35.57 7.52
C VAL A 18 0.95 34.78 8.77
N GLY A 19 1.77 34.92 9.82
CA GLY A 19 1.43 34.43 11.16
C GLY A 19 2.51 34.64 12.21
N TRP A 20 3.29 35.73 12.14
CA TRP A 20 4.29 36.08 13.16
C TRP A 20 4.26 37.58 13.43
N LEU A 21 3.36 38.01 14.31
CA LEU A 21 3.41 39.28 15.05
C LEU A 21 2.22 39.32 16.02
N GLY A 22 2.37 38.70 17.20
CA GLY A 22 1.30 38.68 18.19
C GLY A 22 1.54 37.84 19.44
N LEU A 23 2.79 37.68 19.90
CA LEU A 23 3.10 36.98 21.14
C LEU A 23 4.41 37.53 21.75
N LEU A 24 4.35 38.77 22.24
CA LEU A 24 5.46 39.39 22.97
C LEU A 24 5.04 40.11 24.26
N LEU A 25 3.89 39.77 24.86
CA LEU A 25 3.51 40.32 26.16
C LEU A 25 2.71 39.31 26.98
N PHE A 26 3.37 38.34 27.61
CA PHE A 26 2.88 37.76 28.88
C PHE A 26 4.04 37.26 29.74
N GLY A 27 4.27 38.01 30.83
CA GLY A 27 4.77 37.62 32.15
C GLY A 27 5.78 36.49 32.25
N ALA A 28 7.06 36.86 32.39
CA ALA A 28 8.07 36.01 33.00
C ALA A 28 7.80 35.84 34.50
N VAL A 29 7.17 34.73 34.88
CA VAL A 29 7.38 34.13 36.21
C VAL A 29 8.67 33.35 36.11
N ALA A 30 9.73 33.84 36.77
CA ALA A 30 11.00 33.16 36.88
C ALA A 30 10.85 31.92 37.77
N ALA A 31 10.31 30.84 37.21
CA ALA A 31 10.57 29.50 37.71
C ALA A 31 12.04 29.21 37.42
N SER A 32 12.80 28.77 38.43
CA SER A 32 14.15 28.26 38.29
C SER A 32 14.12 26.97 37.46
N GLY A 33 14.00 27.13 36.14
CA GLY A 33 13.84 26.05 35.18
C GLY A 33 15.20 25.44 34.90
N ALA A 34 15.50 24.32 35.57
CA ALA A 34 16.54 23.43 35.09
C ALA A 34 16.21 23.07 33.63
N GLU A 35 17.18 23.18 32.73
CA GLU A 35 16.99 22.74 31.35
C GLU A 35 16.52 21.28 31.34
N PRO A 36 15.45 20.94 30.59
CA PRO A 36 14.96 19.57 30.55
C PRO A 36 16.07 18.62 30.13
N SER A 37 16.16 17.48 30.80
CA SER A 37 17.16 16.47 30.44
C SER A 37 16.98 16.03 28.98
N MET A 38 18.06 15.57 28.31
CA MET A 38 17.95 15.09 26.92
C MET A 38 16.87 14.01 26.79
N ARG A 39 16.80 13.10 27.77
CA ARG A 39 15.75 12.09 27.91
C ARG A 39 14.34 12.69 27.89
N GLU A 40 14.09 13.75 28.66
CA GLU A 40 12.79 14.44 28.68
C GLU A 40 12.45 15.05 27.33
N ARG A 41 13.41 15.72 26.68
CA ARG A 41 13.19 16.31 25.34
C ARG A 41 12.86 15.27 24.29
N LEU A 42 13.58 14.14 24.27
CA LEU A 42 13.33 13.02 23.36
C LEU A 42 11.96 12.38 23.64
N THR A 43 11.63 12.14 24.91
CA THR A 43 10.34 11.58 25.33
C THR A 43 9.19 12.53 24.97
N ASP A 44 9.39 13.83 25.11
CA ASP A 44 8.42 14.86 24.73
C ASP A 44 8.21 14.95 23.22
N GLU A 45 9.26 14.83 22.37
CA GLU A 45 9.07 14.77 20.90
C GLU A 45 8.20 13.57 20.50
N ILE A 46 8.44 12.41 21.10
CA ILE A 46 7.61 11.21 20.88
C ILE A 46 6.18 11.48 21.37
N SER A 47 6.02 11.97 22.60
CA SER A 47 4.73 12.26 23.20
C SER A 47 3.91 13.22 22.33
N ARG A 48 4.51 14.35 21.94
CA ARG A 48 3.85 15.34 21.08
C ARG A 48 3.47 14.76 19.72
N GLY A 49 4.32 13.92 19.11
CA GLY A 49 4.00 13.24 17.85
C GLY A 49 2.80 12.29 17.97
N LEU A 50 2.60 11.69 19.14
CA LEU A 50 1.53 10.73 19.39
C LEU A 50 0.22 11.38 19.85
N THR A 51 0.26 12.57 20.48
CA THR A 51 -0.90 13.23 21.10
C THR A 51 -1.40 14.47 20.38
N VAL A 52 -0.51 15.37 19.94
CA VAL A 52 -0.89 16.68 19.38
C VAL A 52 -1.45 16.53 17.97
N THR A 53 -0.96 15.54 17.25
CA THR A 53 -1.31 15.32 15.86
C THR A 53 -2.66 14.60 15.73
N ARG A 54 -3.53 15.07 14.81
CA ARG A 54 -4.82 14.45 14.47
C ARG A 54 -4.81 13.92 13.04
N GLY A 55 -5.59 12.87 12.79
CA GLY A 55 -5.79 12.32 11.44
C GLY A 55 -4.50 11.78 10.80
N VAL A 56 -4.29 12.12 9.52
CA VAL A 56 -3.27 11.51 8.63
C VAL A 56 -1.85 11.59 9.17
N GLU A 57 -1.46 12.70 9.82
CA GLU A 57 -0.10 12.85 10.35
C GLU A 57 0.10 11.99 11.62
N ARG A 58 -0.97 11.72 12.40
CA ARG A 58 -0.88 10.81 13.55
C ARG A 58 -0.67 9.37 13.06
N ASP A 59 -1.41 9.00 12.03
CA ASP A 59 -1.29 7.68 11.38
C ASP A 59 0.11 7.47 10.81
N SER A 60 0.73 8.51 10.22
CA SER A 60 2.10 8.41 9.68
C SER A 60 3.15 8.24 10.78
N VAL A 61 2.99 8.90 11.94
CA VAL A 61 3.86 8.69 13.12
C VAL A 61 3.73 7.26 13.67
N PHE A 62 2.51 6.71 13.78
CA PHE A 62 2.36 5.32 14.23
C PHE A 62 2.94 4.31 13.23
N ARG A 63 2.78 4.56 11.93
CA ARG A 63 3.41 3.72 10.89
C ARG A 63 4.94 3.80 10.95
N SER A 64 5.52 4.95 11.23
CA SER A 64 6.97 5.08 11.35
C SER A 64 7.52 4.37 12.59
N LEU A 65 6.84 4.43 13.74
CA LEU A 65 7.23 3.62 14.90
C LEU A 65 7.10 2.12 14.62
N ARG A 66 6.04 1.70 13.94
CA ARG A 66 5.83 0.31 13.49
C ARG A 66 6.94 -0.18 12.56
N SER A 67 7.40 0.65 11.63
CA SER A 67 8.46 0.28 10.70
C SER A 67 9.81 0.04 11.38
N LEU A 68 10.02 0.55 12.61
CA LEU A 68 11.22 0.22 13.39
C LEU A 68 11.33 -1.27 13.73
N ARG A 69 10.20 -2.00 13.81
CA ARG A 69 10.17 -3.41 14.24
C ARG A 69 10.94 -3.65 15.55
N ASP A 70 10.92 -2.67 16.44
CA ASP A 70 11.62 -2.72 17.71
C ASP A 70 10.77 -3.45 18.76
N GLU A 71 11.24 -4.61 19.18
CA GLU A 71 10.58 -5.47 20.18
C GLU A 71 10.32 -4.75 21.51
N SER A 72 11.15 -3.77 21.87
CA SER A 72 10.97 -2.99 23.09
C SER A 72 9.74 -2.07 23.07
N LEU A 73 9.12 -1.84 21.89
CA LEU A 73 7.84 -1.15 21.74
C LEU A 73 6.62 -2.07 21.97
N ARG A 74 6.79 -3.40 22.05
CA ARG A 74 5.67 -4.35 22.25
C ARG A 74 4.74 -3.98 23.42
N PRO A 75 5.23 -3.58 24.61
CA PRO A 75 4.36 -3.22 25.73
C PRO A 75 3.47 -2.00 25.40
N TYR A 76 4.00 -1.03 24.66
CA TYR A 76 3.23 0.13 24.24
C TYR A 76 2.15 -0.24 23.23
N PHE A 77 2.47 -1.04 22.21
CA PHE A 77 1.47 -1.51 21.24
C PHE A 77 0.41 -2.39 21.89
N SER A 78 0.77 -3.21 22.87
CA SER A 78 -0.19 -4.01 23.67
C SER A 78 -1.17 -3.11 24.42
N ARG A 79 -0.69 -2.01 25.02
CA ARG A 79 -1.56 -1.00 25.66
C ARG A 79 -2.50 -0.32 24.66
N LEU A 80 -2.07 -0.09 23.42
CA LEU A 80 -2.95 0.50 22.39
C LEU A 80 -4.12 -0.43 22.05
N VAL A 81 -3.89 -1.75 22.00
CA VAL A 81 -4.95 -2.75 21.74
C VAL A 81 -6.03 -2.71 22.83
N THR A 82 -5.64 -2.53 24.10
CA THR A 82 -6.58 -2.47 25.22
C THR A 82 -7.18 -1.08 25.47
N GLY A 83 -6.67 -0.04 24.79
CA GLY A 83 -7.17 1.34 24.93
C GLY A 83 -8.59 1.51 24.40
N SER A 84 -9.18 2.71 24.50
CA SER A 84 -10.54 3.01 24.01
C SER A 84 -10.61 3.63 22.61
N ASP A 85 -9.48 4.10 22.07
CA ASP A 85 -9.39 4.75 20.76
C ASP A 85 -9.25 3.70 19.65
N ASP A 86 -10.29 3.55 18.83
CA ASP A 86 -10.37 2.57 17.75
C ASP A 86 -9.26 2.71 16.69
N ALA A 87 -8.82 3.95 16.39
CA ALA A 87 -7.72 4.16 15.46
C ALA A 87 -6.39 3.67 16.06
N LEU A 88 -6.18 3.91 17.36
CA LEU A 88 -5.00 3.40 18.07
C LEU A 88 -5.00 1.88 18.22
N ARG A 89 -6.16 1.27 18.51
CA ARG A 89 -6.31 -0.19 18.59
C ARG A 89 -5.84 -0.86 17.30
N ARG A 90 -6.29 -0.35 16.16
CA ARG A 90 -5.85 -0.81 14.82
C ARG A 90 -4.31 -0.77 14.70
N HIS A 91 -3.68 0.36 15.04
CA HIS A 91 -2.22 0.45 15.01
C HIS A 91 -1.55 -0.54 15.96
N GLY A 92 -2.08 -0.73 17.17
CA GLY A 92 -1.61 -1.72 18.14
C GLY A 92 -1.65 -3.15 17.58
N VAL A 93 -2.79 -3.58 17.04
CA VAL A 93 -2.94 -4.94 16.49
C VAL A 93 -1.99 -5.18 15.33
N MET A 94 -1.92 -4.23 14.39
CA MET A 94 -1.04 -4.35 13.24
C MET A 94 0.44 -4.39 13.67
N ALA A 95 0.84 -3.53 14.62
CA ALA A 95 2.19 -3.50 15.16
C ALA A 95 2.57 -4.82 15.85
N LEU A 96 1.66 -5.41 16.64
CA LEU A 96 1.92 -6.69 17.29
C LEU A 96 2.06 -7.82 16.28
N GLY A 97 1.28 -7.82 15.20
CA GLY A 97 1.45 -8.78 14.11
C GLY A 97 2.78 -8.58 13.39
N GLU A 98 3.19 -7.34 13.19
CA GLU A 98 4.48 -7.00 12.61
C GLU A 98 5.70 -7.38 13.47
N LEU A 99 5.54 -7.39 14.80
CA LEU A 99 6.58 -7.81 15.74
C LEU A 99 6.54 -9.32 16.05
N SER A 100 5.55 -10.06 15.54
CA SER A 100 5.48 -11.51 15.74
C SER A 100 6.58 -12.23 14.95
N ALA A 101 7.00 -13.41 15.42
CA ALA A 101 8.06 -14.18 14.78
C ALA A 101 7.69 -14.65 13.36
N ASP A 102 6.41 -14.93 13.12
CA ASP A 102 5.84 -15.32 11.83
C ASP A 102 5.30 -14.11 11.03
N GLY A 103 5.47 -12.88 11.56
CA GLY A 103 5.04 -11.65 10.89
C GLY A 103 3.53 -11.56 10.66
N SER A 104 2.73 -12.23 11.48
CA SER A 104 1.28 -12.37 11.31
C SER A 104 0.47 -11.84 12.49
N VAL A 105 -0.72 -11.32 12.21
CA VAL A 105 -1.68 -10.90 13.24
C VAL A 105 -2.31 -12.12 13.88
N SER A 106 -2.21 -12.24 15.20
CA SER A 106 -2.85 -13.34 15.94
C SER A 106 -4.38 -13.21 15.95
N PRO A 107 -5.14 -14.26 15.54
CA PRO A 107 -6.59 -14.31 15.72
C PRO A 107 -7.03 -14.13 17.18
N THR A 108 -6.19 -14.53 18.15
CA THR A 108 -6.50 -14.37 19.59
C THR A 108 -6.43 -12.91 20.06
N VAL A 109 -5.65 -12.06 19.37
CA VAL A 109 -5.65 -10.62 19.65
C VAL A 109 -6.89 -9.98 19.01
N LEU A 110 -7.27 -10.41 17.81
CA LEU A 110 -8.43 -9.86 17.11
C LEU A 110 -9.75 -10.18 17.82
N VAL A 111 -9.90 -11.36 18.42
CA VAL A 111 -11.14 -11.73 19.13
C VAL A 111 -11.41 -10.85 20.36
N GLN A 112 -10.37 -10.23 20.94
CA GLN A 112 -10.48 -9.28 22.05
C GLN A 112 -11.09 -7.93 21.62
N ILE A 113 -11.20 -7.66 20.32
CA ILE A 113 -11.84 -6.46 19.81
C ILE A 113 -13.36 -6.68 19.79
N GLU A 114 -14.05 -6.12 20.78
CA GLU A 114 -15.51 -6.24 20.96
C GLU A 114 -16.30 -5.56 19.83
N ASN A 115 -15.83 -4.40 19.37
CA ASN A 115 -16.45 -3.69 18.25
C ASN A 115 -16.28 -4.51 16.96
N ARG A 116 -17.35 -5.18 16.53
CA ARG A 116 -17.38 -6.04 15.35
C ARG A 116 -16.93 -5.32 14.07
N SER A 117 -17.38 -4.08 13.87
CA SER A 117 -17.03 -3.28 12.69
C SER A 117 -15.54 -2.89 12.68
N LEU A 118 -14.98 -2.53 13.84
CA LEU A 118 -13.55 -2.29 13.97
C LEU A 118 -12.76 -3.58 13.70
N ARG A 119 -13.18 -4.70 14.31
CA ARG A 119 -12.54 -6.01 14.12
C ARG A 119 -12.51 -6.40 12.65
N ALA A 120 -13.62 -6.26 11.93
CA ALA A 120 -13.69 -6.51 10.49
C ALA A 120 -12.77 -5.57 9.69
N SER A 121 -12.71 -4.28 10.05
CA SER A 121 -11.79 -3.31 9.45
C SER A 121 -10.32 -3.71 9.65
N ILE A 122 -9.94 -4.18 10.83
CA ILE A 122 -8.57 -4.63 11.12
C ILE A 122 -8.24 -5.91 10.35
N VAL A 123 -9.16 -6.88 10.28
CA VAL A 123 -8.96 -8.10 9.48
C VAL A 123 -8.76 -7.75 8.00
N GLY A 124 -9.56 -6.84 7.45
CA GLY A 124 -9.41 -6.38 6.07
C GLY A 124 -8.06 -5.70 5.80
N GLU A 125 -7.58 -4.87 6.72
CA GLU A 125 -6.26 -4.23 6.63
C GLU A 125 -5.12 -5.26 6.75
N ALA A 126 -5.22 -6.20 7.70
CA ALA A 126 -4.23 -7.25 7.89
C ALA A 126 -4.16 -8.19 6.67
N LEU A 127 -5.30 -8.52 6.05
CA LEU A 127 -5.35 -9.23 4.77
C LEU A 127 -4.63 -8.46 3.66
N GLY A 128 -4.90 -7.16 3.52
CA GLY A 128 -4.27 -6.30 2.51
C GLY A 128 -2.77 -6.12 2.73
N ALA A 129 -2.33 -6.08 3.98
CA ALA A 129 -0.91 -5.99 4.36
C ALA A 129 -0.17 -7.34 4.28
N GLY A 130 -0.89 -8.44 4.04
CA GLY A 130 -0.31 -9.79 4.03
C GLY A 130 0.09 -10.30 5.41
N LEU A 131 -0.51 -9.77 6.48
CA LEU A 131 -0.28 -10.20 7.87
C LEU A 131 -1.24 -11.31 8.32
N LEU A 132 -1.98 -11.91 7.39
CA LEU A 132 -2.86 -13.06 7.66
C LEU A 132 -2.49 -14.17 6.68
N GLY A 133 -1.72 -15.13 7.17
CA GLY A 133 -1.41 -16.38 6.48
C GLY A 133 -2.60 -17.35 6.54
N GLU A 134 -2.39 -18.54 5.96
CA GLU A 134 -3.43 -19.57 5.85
C GLU A 134 -3.98 -20.00 7.22
N GLU A 135 -3.08 -20.21 8.18
CA GLU A 135 -3.44 -20.60 9.55
C GLU A 135 -4.26 -19.52 10.25
N GLN A 136 -3.83 -18.25 10.17
CA GLN A 136 -4.55 -17.14 10.79
C GLN A 136 -5.92 -16.94 10.15
N ILE A 137 -6.02 -17.09 8.82
CA ILE A 137 -7.32 -17.04 8.12
C ILE A 137 -8.27 -18.12 8.64
N ARG A 138 -7.80 -19.38 8.78
CA ARG A 138 -8.62 -20.46 9.35
C ARG A 138 -9.03 -20.18 10.80
N GLY A 139 -8.14 -19.62 11.60
CA GLY A 139 -8.45 -19.21 12.98
C GLY A 139 -9.49 -18.09 13.07
N VAL A 140 -9.57 -17.20 12.08
CA VAL A 140 -10.64 -16.19 12.00
C VAL A 140 -11.95 -16.82 11.50
N LEU A 141 -11.88 -17.74 10.54
CA LEU A 141 -13.06 -18.46 10.03
C LEU A 141 -13.76 -19.33 11.08
N SER A 142 -13.09 -19.71 12.15
CA SER A 142 -13.69 -20.49 13.25
C SER A 142 -14.47 -19.64 14.26
N TRP A 143 -14.62 -18.33 14.06
CA TRP A 143 -15.38 -17.48 14.97
C TRP A 143 -16.90 -17.67 14.80
N PRO A 144 -17.68 -17.83 15.88
CA PRO A 144 -19.10 -18.16 15.81
C PRO A 144 -19.99 -17.04 15.21
N ASP A 145 -19.53 -15.80 15.25
CA ASP A 145 -20.26 -14.60 14.79
C ASP A 145 -19.52 -13.84 13.68
N LEU A 146 -18.90 -14.56 12.75
CA LEU A 146 -18.22 -13.93 11.63
C LEU A 146 -19.25 -13.35 10.64
N GLU A 147 -19.09 -12.07 10.29
CA GLU A 147 -19.95 -11.44 9.30
C GLU A 147 -19.82 -12.16 7.95
N PRO A 148 -20.92 -12.51 7.26
CA PRO A 148 -20.86 -13.26 5.99
C PRO A 148 -19.97 -12.63 4.92
N SER A 149 -19.96 -11.29 4.86
CA SER A 149 -19.13 -10.52 3.93
C SER A 149 -17.63 -10.72 4.19
N LEU A 150 -17.23 -10.74 5.47
CA LEU A 150 -15.86 -10.99 5.90
C LEU A 150 -15.48 -12.46 5.73
N GLU A 151 -16.38 -13.38 6.07
CA GLU A 151 -16.20 -14.81 5.81
C GLU A 151 -15.92 -15.07 4.33
N MET A 152 -16.70 -14.45 3.44
CA MET A 152 -16.54 -14.58 2.01
C MET A 152 -15.17 -14.03 1.54
N LEU A 153 -14.74 -12.88 2.04
CA LEU A 153 -13.42 -12.31 1.72
C LEU A 153 -12.27 -13.24 2.14
N LEU A 154 -12.37 -13.85 3.31
CA LEU A 154 -11.37 -14.79 3.83
C LEU A 154 -11.33 -16.08 3.02
N ARG A 155 -12.48 -16.63 2.64
CA ARG A 155 -12.57 -17.83 1.78
C ARG A 155 -12.04 -17.56 0.38
N ALA A 156 -12.38 -16.43 -0.23
CA ALA A 156 -11.80 -16.03 -1.51
C ALA A 156 -10.27 -15.93 -1.42
N ARG A 157 -9.74 -15.42 -0.29
CA ARG A 157 -8.29 -15.40 -0.06
C ARG A 157 -7.67 -16.79 0.01
N LEU A 158 -8.32 -17.77 0.67
CA LEU A 158 -7.87 -19.17 0.68
C LEU A 158 -7.81 -19.77 -0.73
N VAL A 159 -8.86 -19.56 -1.55
CA VAL A 159 -8.85 -20.00 -2.96
C VAL A 159 -7.65 -19.44 -3.71
N ARG A 160 -7.35 -18.14 -3.53
CA ARG A 160 -6.18 -17.50 -4.16
C ARG A 160 -4.85 -18.04 -3.68
N MET A 161 -4.79 -18.59 -2.47
CA MET A 161 -3.59 -19.24 -1.92
C MET A 161 -3.47 -20.69 -2.39
N GLY A 162 -4.45 -21.21 -3.15
CA GLY A 162 -4.52 -22.62 -3.55
C GLY A 162 -5.01 -23.54 -2.43
N SER A 163 -5.51 -22.98 -1.34
CA SER A 163 -6.00 -23.71 -0.18
C SER A 163 -7.49 -24.05 -0.34
N ASP A 164 -7.96 -25.10 0.34
CA ASP A 164 -9.39 -25.43 0.37
C ASP A 164 -10.18 -24.33 1.09
N ALA A 165 -11.24 -23.86 0.44
CA ALA A 165 -12.12 -22.80 0.90
C ALA A 165 -13.49 -23.31 1.36
N ASP A 166 -13.69 -24.63 1.40
CA ASP A 166 -14.95 -25.31 1.75
C ASP A 166 -16.09 -24.90 0.81
N ARG A 167 -16.23 -25.68 -0.27
CA ARG A 167 -17.23 -25.44 -1.32
C ARG A 167 -18.67 -25.51 -0.81
N GLU A 168 -18.93 -26.32 0.20
CA GLU A 168 -20.27 -26.44 0.78
C GLU A 168 -20.64 -25.13 1.48
N ARG A 169 -19.73 -24.60 2.29
CA ARG A 169 -19.96 -23.32 2.98
C ARG A 169 -20.02 -22.14 2.01
N LEU A 170 -19.23 -22.13 0.95
CA LEU A 170 -19.40 -21.17 -0.17
C LEU A 170 -20.78 -21.31 -0.82
N GLY A 171 -21.31 -22.54 -0.92
CA GLY A 171 -22.67 -22.81 -1.36
C GLY A 171 -23.74 -22.16 -0.46
N VAL A 172 -23.54 -22.18 0.86
CA VAL A 172 -24.41 -21.49 1.81
C VAL A 172 -24.31 -19.97 1.67
N LEU A 173 -23.10 -19.43 1.54
CA LEU A 173 -22.88 -17.98 1.34
C LEU A 173 -23.48 -17.48 0.03
N ALA A 174 -23.55 -18.34 -1.00
CA ALA A 174 -24.21 -18.04 -2.27
C ALA A 174 -25.73 -17.84 -2.16
N GLU A 175 -26.33 -18.26 -1.04
CA GLU A 175 -27.74 -18.04 -0.71
C GLU A 175 -27.93 -17.00 0.41
N SER A 176 -26.90 -16.21 0.71
CA SER A 176 -26.97 -15.12 1.70
C SER A 176 -28.03 -14.10 1.32
N SER A 177 -28.73 -13.56 2.33
CA SER A 177 -29.63 -12.42 2.15
C SER A 177 -28.90 -11.11 1.80
N ASP A 178 -27.60 -11.03 2.10
CA ASP A 178 -26.75 -9.96 1.59
C ASP A 178 -26.36 -10.26 0.13
N GLY A 179 -27.00 -9.54 -0.79
CA GLY A 179 -26.84 -9.76 -2.24
C GLY A 179 -25.39 -9.64 -2.72
N ALA A 180 -24.58 -8.75 -2.12
CA ALA A 180 -23.18 -8.60 -2.48
C ALA A 180 -22.34 -9.83 -2.08
N THR A 181 -22.55 -10.36 -0.87
CA THR A 181 -21.94 -11.61 -0.42
C THR A 181 -22.38 -12.80 -1.28
N ALA A 182 -23.68 -12.92 -1.56
CA ALA A 182 -24.23 -14.00 -2.39
C ALA A 182 -23.65 -13.97 -3.81
N ALA A 183 -23.65 -12.80 -4.45
CA ALA A 183 -23.03 -12.61 -5.77
C ALA A 183 -21.55 -12.98 -5.76
N TYR A 184 -20.79 -12.57 -4.73
CA TYR A 184 -19.37 -12.88 -4.66
C TYR A 184 -19.10 -14.39 -4.49
N ALA A 185 -19.84 -15.04 -3.61
CA ALA A 185 -19.75 -16.49 -3.42
C ALA A 185 -20.07 -17.27 -4.71
N ARG A 186 -21.10 -16.85 -5.46
CA ARG A 186 -21.47 -17.42 -6.77
C ARG A 186 -20.34 -17.29 -7.79
N LEU A 187 -19.64 -16.14 -7.82
CA LEU A 187 -18.48 -15.93 -8.69
C LEU A 187 -17.29 -16.83 -8.31
N VAL A 188 -16.99 -16.98 -7.01
CA VAL A 188 -15.91 -17.86 -6.55
C VAL A 188 -16.23 -19.34 -6.80
N LEU A 189 -17.48 -19.77 -6.58
CA LEU A 189 -17.91 -21.13 -6.94
C LEU A 189 -17.78 -21.40 -8.44
N THR A 190 -18.14 -20.41 -9.27
CA THR A 190 -17.98 -20.50 -10.72
C THR A 190 -16.52 -20.70 -11.10
N SER A 191 -15.59 -19.92 -10.52
CA SER A 191 -14.17 -20.03 -10.84
C SER A 191 -13.55 -21.35 -10.38
N LEU A 192 -14.14 -21.99 -9.37
CA LEU A 192 -13.82 -23.35 -8.93
C LEU A 192 -14.45 -24.45 -9.79
N GLY A 193 -15.16 -24.11 -10.87
CA GLY A 193 -15.75 -25.06 -11.81
C GLY A 193 -17.18 -25.51 -11.46
N VAL A 194 -17.81 -24.94 -10.42
CA VAL A 194 -19.21 -25.18 -10.09
C VAL A 194 -20.09 -24.28 -10.97
N ARG A 195 -20.23 -24.68 -12.23
CA ARG A 195 -20.67 -23.82 -13.35
C ARG A 195 -22.13 -23.36 -13.32
N GLU A 196 -23.01 -24.02 -12.55
CA GLU A 196 -24.45 -23.76 -12.58
C GLU A 196 -24.85 -22.37 -12.02
N ARG A 197 -23.93 -21.60 -11.45
CA ARG A 197 -24.27 -20.40 -10.64
C ARG A 197 -23.74 -19.05 -11.13
N ALA A 198 -23.00 -18.96 -12.24
CA ALA A 198 -22.42 -17.68 -12.70
C ALA A 198 -23.44 -16.60 -13.10
N GLY A 199 -24.42 -16.95 -13.95
CA GLY A 199 -25.46 -16.02 -14.41
C GLY A 199 -26.32 -15.50 -13.25
N THR A 200 -26.46 -16.31 -12.21
CA THR A 200 -27.21 -15.98 -10.99
C THR A 200 -26.50 -14.95 -10.11
N ALA A 201 -25.22 -14.63 -10.33
CA ALA A 201 -24.52 -13.65 -9.52
C ALA A 201 -25.09 -12.23 -9.72
N TRP A 202 -25.57 -11.90 -10.92
CA TRP A 202 -26.25 -10.62 -11.16
C TRP A 202 -27.62 -10.59 -10.49
N GLU A 203 -28.37 -11.69 -10.58
CA GLU A 203 -29.69 -11.84 -9.93
C GLU A 203 -29.62 -11.62 -8.41
N ALA A 204 -28.51 -12.02 -7.76
CA ALA A 204 -28.29 -11.76 -6.34
C ALA A 204 -28.19 -10.25 -6.02
N LEU A 205 -27.84 -9.41 -7.00
CA LEU A 205 -27.76 -7.96 -6.84
C LEU A 205 -29.08 -7.25 -7.19
N ASP A 206 -30.00 -7.89 -7.93
CA ASP A 206 -31.22 -7.26 -8.44
C ASP A 206 -32.17 -6.76 -7.33
N GLY A 207 -32.10 -7.35 -6.14
CA GLY A 207 -32.87 -6.90 -4.97
C GLY A 207 -32.30 -5.68 -4.25
N LEU A 208 -31.12 -5.18 -4.63
CA LEU A 208 -30.46 -4.05 -3.97
C LEU A 208 -30.94 -2.71 -4.54
N PRO A 209 -30.90 -1.62 -3.75
CA PRO A 209 -31.11 -0.28 -4.29
C PRO A 209 -30.15 0.00 -5.44
N GLY A 210 -30.62 0.62 -6.54
CA GLY A 210 -29.83 0.74 -7.78
C GLY A 210 -28.40 1.25 -7.59
N LEU A 211 -28.18 2.30 -6.79
CA LEU A 211 -26.81 2.78 -6.53
C LEU A 211 -25.93 1.73 -5.82
N VAL A 212 -26.50 0.95 -4.89
CA VAL A 212 -25.82 -0.12 -4.15
C VAL A 212 -25.55 -1.32 -5.07
N GLN A 213 -26.52 -1.69 -5.91
CA GLN A 213 -26.38 -2.72 -6.94
C GLN A 213 -25.17 -2.43 -7.84
N TRP A 214 -25.12 -1.24 -8.44
CA TRP A 214 -24.03 -0.85 -9.35
C TRP A 214 -22.67 -0.67 -8.66
N SER A 215 -22.67 -0.14 -7.43
CA SER A 215 -21.45 -0.08 -6.61
C SER A 215 -20.91 -1.49 -6.33
N SER A 216 -21.78 -2.42 -5.96
CA SER A 216 -21.42 -3.83 -5.71
C SER A 216 -20.93 -4.51 -6.98
N ALA A 217 -21.62 -4.32 -8.11
CA ALA A 217 -21.20 -4.85 -9.41
C ALA A 217 -19.80 -4.34 -9.80
N GLY A 218 -19.52 -3.04 -9.63
CA GLY A 218 -18.19 -2.47 -9.86
C GLY A 218 -17.11 -3.11 -8.99
N VAL A 219 -17.38 -3.34 -7.70
CA VAL A 219 -16.45 -4.05 -6.80
C VAL A 219 -16.20 -5.48 -7.29
N LEU A 220 -17.25 -6.22 -7.67
CA LEU A 220 -17.14 -7.60 -8.13
C LEU A 220 -16.42 -7.72 -9.48
N LEU A 221 -16.62 -6.81 -10.42
CA LEU A 221 -15.85 -6.74 -11.67
C LEU A 221 -14.35 -6.53 -11.42
N GLY A 222 -14.02 -5.66 -10.45
CA GLY A 222 -12.65 -5.49 -9.98
C GLY A 222 -12.07 -6.79 -9.42
N ARG A 223 -12.83 -7.48 -8.56
CA ARG A 223 -12.43 -8.77 -7.97
C ARG A 223 -12.23 -9.86 -9.02
N ILE A 224 -13.10 -9.97 -10.01
CA ILE A 224 -12.94 -10.94 -11.12
C ILE A 224 -11.58 -10.75 -11.80
N SER A 225 -11.18 -9.51 -12.04
CA SER A 225 -9.91 -9.18 -12.68
C SER A 225 -8.71 -9.41 -11.76
N ASP A 226 -8.76 -8.89 -10.54
CA ASP A 226 -7.65 -8.92 -9.58
C ASP A 226 -7.37 -10.32 -9.04
N GLU A 227 -8.44 -11.13 -8.91
CA GLU A 227 -8.38 -12.49 -8.39
C GLU A 227 -8.43 -13.54 -9.50
N GLN A 228 -8.46 -13.11 -10.77
CA GLN A 228 -8.48 -13.95 -11.97
C GLN A 228 -9.59 -15.01 -11.94
N LEU A 229 -10.80 -14.64 -11.50
CA LEU A 229 -11.93 -15.55 -11.34
C LEU A 229 -12.44 -16.02 -12.71
N GLN A 230 -11.90 -17.15 -13.19
CA GLN A 230 -12.21 -17.74 -14.49
C GLN A 230 -13.69 -18.14 -14.61
N GLY A 231 -14.22 -18.20 -15.84
CA GLY A 231 -15.59 -18.66 -16.10
C GLY A 231 -16.70 -17.66 -15.75
N CYS A 232 -16.37 -16.51 -15.17
CA CYS A 232 -17.35 -15.48 -14.75
C CYS A 232 -17.86 -14.57 -15.88
N GLY A 233 -17.65 -14.93 -17.16
CA GLY A 233 -18.02 -14.09 -18.32
C GLY A 233 -19.51 -13.77 -18.39
N ALA A 234 -20.38 -14.70 -18.01
CA ALA A 234 -21.84 -14.50 -18.01
C ALA A 234 -22.29 -13.36 -17.07
N PHE A 235 -21.66 -13.21 -15.91
CA PHE A 235 -21.94 -12.09 -15.01
C PHE A 235 -21.56 -10.75 -15.66
N VAL A 236 -20.38 -10.69 -16.28
CA VAL A 236 -19.92 -9.47 -16.97
C VAL A 236 -20.87 -9.10 -18.11
N ASP A 237 -21.40 -10.09 -18.83
CA ASP A 237 -22.40 -9.88 -19.88
C ASP A 237 -23.71 -9.30 -19.33
N SER A 238 -24.22 -9.83 -18.21
CA SER A 238 -25.41 -9.27 -17.56
C SER A 238 -25.20 -7.82 -17.15
N VAL A 239 -24.04 -7.50 -16.54
CA VAL A 239 -23.71 -6.12 -16.14
C VAL A 239 -23.66 -5.19 -17.35
N LEU A 240 -23.03 -5.60 -18.46
CA LEU A 240 -22.96 -4.80 -19.68
C LEU A 240 -24.33 -4.60 -20.33
N ALA A 241 -25.18 -5.64 -20.33
CA ALA A 241 -26.53 -5.58 -20.88
C ALA A 241 -27.44 -4.62 -20.09
N SER A 242 -27.30 -4.56 -18.76
CA SER A 242 -28.08 -3.68 -17.89
C SER A 242 -27.52 -2.25 -17.77
N LEU A 243 -26.31 -1.99 -18.27
CA LEU A 243 -25.64 -0.69 -18.12
C LEU A 243 -26.41 0.51 -18.71
N PRO A 244 -27.14 0.40 -19.84
CA PRO A 244 -27.98 1.48 -20.34
C PRO A 244 -29.05 1.96 -19.33
N ASP A 245 -29.53 1.05 -18.49
CA ASP A 245 -30.57 1.29 -17.48
C ASP A 245 -30.00 1.76 -16.13
N ALA A 246 -28.67 1.90 -16.01
CA ALA A 246 -28.04 2.35 -14.78
C ALA A 246 -28.50 3.78 -14.39
N PRO A 247 -28.74 4.07 -13.10
CA PRO A 247 -29.09 5.42 -12.63
C PRO A 247 -28.08 6.48 -13.10
N GLU A 248 -28.52 7.72 -13.32
CA GLU A 248 -27.65 8.81 -13.76
C GLU A 248 -26.50 9.10 -12.78
N SER A 249 -26.67 8.78 -11.49
CA SER A 249 -25.64 8.91 -10.46
C SER A 249 -24.49 7.90 -10.59
N VAL A 250 -24.65 6.86 -11.41
CA VAL A 250 -23.62 5.85 -11.68
C VAL A 250 -22.71 6.35 -12.80
N ASP A 251 -21.40 6.34 -12.55
CA ASP A 251 -20.40 6.53 -13.60
C ASP A 251 -20.35 5.29 -14.51
N ARG A 252 -21.23 5.28 -15.51
CA ARG A 252 -21.35 4.17 -16.48
C ARG A 252 -20.03 3.86 -17.18
N SER A 253 -19.23 4.88 -17.46
CA SER A 253 -17.92 4.72 -18.11
C SER A 253 -16.92 3.97 -17.22
N SER A 254 -16.94 4.22 -15.91
CA SER A 254 -16.11 3.47 -14.96
C SER A 254 -16.54 2.01 -14.84
N VAL A 255 -17.85 1.74 -14.77
CA VAL A 255 -18.36 0.35 -14.74
C VAL A 255 -18.01 -0.39 -16.03
N GLU A 256 -18.19 0.26 -17.18
CA GLU A 256 -17.86 -0.33 -18.48
C GLU A 256 -16.37 -0.69 -18.61
N ARG A 257 -15.47 0.20 -18.17
CA ARG A 257 -14.02 -0.08 -18.14
C ARG A 257 -13.69 -1.31 -17.29
N LEU A 258 -14.30 -1.42 -16.11
CA LEU A 258 -14.12 -2.58 -15.23
C LEU A 258 -14.70 -3.86 -15.86
N ALA A 259 -15.83 -3.76 -16.56
CA ALA A 259 -16.44 -4.88 -17.25
C ALA A 259 -15.57 -5.38 -18.41
N VAL A 260 -15.05 -4.49 -19.26
CA VAL A 260 -14.12 -4.87 -20.34
C VAL A 260 -12.85 -5.51 -19.76
N ARG A 261 -12.30 -4.98 -18.67
CA ARG A 261 -11.13 -5.57 -17.97
C ARG A 261 -11.44 -6.99 -17.48
N ALA A 262 -12.58 -7.19 -16.85
CA ALA A 262 -13.03 -8.50 -16.39
C ALA A 262 -13.27 -9.45 -17.57
N MET A 263 -13.79 -8.96 -18.69
CA MET A 263 -14.02 -9.75 -19.90
C MET A 263 -12.71 -10.19 -20.57
N LEU A 264 -11.69 -9.32 -20.62
CA LEU A 264 -10.35 -9.69 -21.10
C LEU A 264 -9.73 -10.82 -20.26
N THR A 265 -10.16 -10.96 -19.00
CA THR A 265 -9.70 -12.02 -18.09
C THR A 265 -10.52 -13.30 -18.23
N THR A 266 -11.84 -13.20 -18.40
CA THR A 266 -12.76 -14.34 -18.30
C THR A 266 -13.21 -14.91 -19.65
N ALA A 267 -13.28 -14.08 -20.68
CA ALA A 267 -13.57 -14.49 -22.05
C ALA A 267 -12.74 -13.64 -23.05
N PRO A 268 -11.42 -13.94 -23.17
CA PRO A 268 -10.45 -13.07 -23.83
C PRO A 268 -10.84 -12.60 -25.23
N SER A 269 -11.37 -13.49 -26.09
CA SER A 269 -11.78 -13.13 -27.46
C SER A 269 -12.96 -12.17 -27.50
N ARG A 270 -13.91 -12.28 -26.56
CA ARG A 270 -15.02 -11.33 -26.45
C ARG A 270 -14.54 -10.01 -25.87
N GLY A 271 -13.69 -10.08 -24.85
CA GLY A 271 -13.06 -8.91 -24.23
C GLY A 271 -12.26 -8.09 -25.23
N GLU A 272 -11.51 -8.75 -26.12
CA GLU A 272 -10.77 -8.08 -27.20
C GLU A 272 -11.68 -7.33 -28.16
N ARG A 273 -12.81 -7.91 -28.58
CA ARG A 273 -13.76 -7.22 -29.46
C ARG A 273 -14.31 -5.95 -28.82
N LEU A 274 -14.79 -6.06 -27.57
CA LEU A 274 -15.31 -4.93 -26.82
C LEU A 274 -14.24 -3.87 -26.60
N TRP A 275 -13.04 -4.29 -26.19
CA TRP A 275 -11.90 -3.39 -26.01
C TRP A 275 -11.56 -2.66 -27.31
N ARG A 276 -11.45 -3.38 -28.44
CA ARG A 276 -11.09 -2.81 -29.74
C ARG A 276 -12.11 -1.77 -30.18
N GLU A 277 -13.40 -2.08 -30.08
CA GLU A 277 -14.48 -1.15 -30.39
C GLU A 277 -14.34 0.17 -29.62
N ARG A 278 -14.12 0.08 -28.30
CA ARG A 278 -14.01 1.27 -27.43
C ARG A 278 -12.68 2.01 -27.58
N TYR A 279 -11.61 1.29 -27.83
CA TYR A 279 -10.30 1.85 -28.11
C TYR A 279 -10.27 2.60 -29.44
N SER A 280 -10.82 2.03 -30.52
CA SER A 280 -10.91 2.68 -31.83
C SER A 280 -11.92 3.82 -31.85
N GLY A 281 -13.00 3.72 -31.07
CA GLY A 281 -14.01 4.76 -30.93
C GLY A 281 -13.63 5.91 -29.99
N ALA A 282 -12.44 5.88 -29.37
CA ALA A 282 -12.03 6.91 -28.43
C ALA A 282 -11.64 8.22 -29.17
N GLU A 283 -12.46 9.26 -29.00
CA GLU A 283 -12.28 10.57 -29.65
C GLU A 283 -11.09 11.38 -29.10
N SER A 284 -10.57 11.03 -27.92
CA SER A 284 -9.50 11.76 -27.26
C SER A 284 -8.33 10.86 -26.87
N LEU A 285 -7.14 11.45 -26.78
CA LEU A 285 -5.95 10.78 -26.25
C LEU A 285 -6.20 10.25 -24.83
N GLY A 286 -6.90 11.01 -23.99
CA GLY A 286 -7.25 10.58 -22.63
C GLY A 286 -8.11 9.32 -22.61
N GLY A 287 -9.14 9.26 -23.48
CA GLY A 287 -9.99 8.07 -23.64
C GLY A 287 -9.21 6.87 -24.16
N ALA A 288 -8.41 7.06 -25.21
CA ALA A 288 -7.58 5.99 -25.77
C ALA A 288 -6.56 5.46 -24.76
N LEU A 289 -5.95 6.35 -23.97
CA LEU A 289 -5.01 5.99 -22.91
C LEU A 289 -5.69 5.19 -21.78
N GLN A 290 -6.91 5.58 -21.38
CA GLN A 290 -7.69 4.82 -20.39
C GLN A 290 -7.97 3.40 -20.88
N TRP A 291 -8.42 3.24 -22.13
CA TRP A 291 -8.65 1.90 -22.71
C TRP A 291 -7.35 1.11 -22.85
N SER A 292 -6.25 1.77 -23.19
CA SER A 292 -4.92 1.14 -23.24
C SER A 292 -4.55 0.57 -21.87
N VAL A 293 -4.77 1.32 -20.78
CA VAL A 293 -4.50 0.87 -19.41
C VAL A 293 -5.39 -0.31 -19.02
N ILE A 294 -6.64 -0.37 -19.49
CA ILE A 294 -7.50 -1.55 -19.33
C ILE A 294 -6.92 -2.77 -20.04
N GLY A 295 -6.49 -2.62 -21.30
CA GLY A 295 -5.84 -3.70 -22.06
C GLY A 295 -4.56 -4.20 -21.38
N ALA A 296 -3.69 -3.28 -21.00
CA ALA A 296 -2.42 -3.56 -20.33
C ALA A 296 -2.59 -4.15 -18.91
N ALA A 297 -3.62 -3.75 -18.16
CA ALA A 297 -3.89 -4.33 -16.84
C ALA A 297 -4.29 -5.81 -16.94
N ALA A 298 -4.76 -6.26 -18.10
CA ALA A 298 -5.05 -7.66 -18.39
C ALA A 298 -3.89 -8.34 -19.14
N TRP A 299 -2.65 -7.85 -19.08
CA TRP A 299 -1.51 -8.38 -19.85
C TRP A 299 -1.31 -9.90 -19.77
N ALA A 300 -1.67 -10.52 -18.64
CA ALA A 300 -1.51 -11.96 -18.41
C ALA A 300 -2.60 -12.82 -19.08
N THR A 301 -3.72 -12.22 -19.50
CA THR A 301 -4.90 -12.96 -20.01
C THR A 301 -5.42 -12.41 -21.34
N ALA A 302 -5.23 -11.12 -21.61
CA ALA A 302 -5.64 -10.45 -22.84
C ALA A 302 -5.01 -11.07 -24.09
N PRO A 303 -5.75 -11.23 -25.21
CA PRO A 303 -5.18 -11.74 -26.44
C PRO A 303 -3.99 -10.91 -26.92
N MET A 304 -3.00 -11.55 -27.57
CA MET A 304 -1.78 -10.87 -28.05
C MET A 304 -2.09 -9.66 -28.93
N GLY A 305 -3.12 -9.76 -29.77
CA GLY A 305 -3.55 -8.67 -30.65
C GLY A 305 -3.93 -7.38 -29.92
N VAL A 306 -4.39 -7.44 -28.66
CA VAL A 306 -4.63 -6.24 -27.83
C VAL A 306 -3.32 -5.52 -27.55
N LEU A 307 -2.32 -6.27 -27.09
CA LEU A 307 -1.02 -5.71 -26.68
C LEU A 307 -0.21 -5.24 -27.88
N GLU A 308 -0.25 -5.98 -28.99
CA GLU A 308 0.39 -5.62 -30.26
C GLU A 308 -0.22 -4.36 -30.88
N THR A 309 -1.56 -4.25 -30.86
CA THR A 309 -2.25 -3.02 -31.33
C THR A 309 -1.77 -1.81 -30.54
N MET A 310 -1.66 -1.94 -29.21
CA MET A 310 -1.17 -0.84 -28.37
C MET A 310 0.31 -0.53 -28.63
N ALA A 311 1.15 -1.56 -28.80
CA ALA A 311 2.59 -1.37 -29.02
C ALA A 311 2.91 -0.71 -30.36
N ALA A 312 2.06 -0.94 -31.36
CA ALA A 312 2.14 -0.34 -32.70
C ALA A 312 1.48 1.04 -32.80
N ASP A 313 0.85 1.54 -31.72
CA ASP A 313 0.17 2.83 -31.74
C ASP A 313 1.15 4.00 -31.90
N GLU A 314 0.80 4.98 -32.73
CA GLU A 314 1.67 6.13 -33.01
C GLU A 314 1.82 7.08 -31.80
N ARG A 315 0.92 7.01 -30.82
CA ARG A 315 0.96 7.85 -29.62
C ARG A 315 1.92 7.22 -28.61
N ASP A 316 3.07 7.86 -28.41
CA ASP A 316 4.20 7.35 -27.59
C ASP A 316 3.77 6.77 -26.22
N ALA A 317 2.88 7.44 -25.49
CA ALA A 317 2.40 6.97 -24.19
C ALA A 317 1.68 5.61 -24.26
N ILE A 318 0.92 5.35 -25.33
CA ILE A 318 0.21 4.09 -25.55
C ILE A 318 1.18 3.03 -26.06
N ALA A 319 2.08 3.39 -26.98
CA ALA A 319 3.13 2.52 -27.50
C ALA A 319 4.01 1.95 -26.38
N ARG A 320 4.48 2.81 -25.46
CA ARG A 320 5.26 2.40 -24.28
C ARG A 320 4.50 1.42 -23.41
N LEU A 321 3.23 1.68 -23.16
CA LEU A 321 2.39 0.79 -22.35
C LEU A 321 2.18 -0.57 -23.03
N GLY A 322 1.98 -0.59 -24.35
CA GLY A 322 1.89 -1.82 -25.14
C GLY A 322 3.17 -2.64 -25.09
N ARG A 323 4.33 -2.01 -25.33
CA ARG A 323 5.64 -2.68 -25.25
C ARG A 323 5.96 -3.20 -23.86
N ALA A 324 5.69 -2.41 -22.82
CA ALA A 324 5.83 -2.85 -21.44
C ALA A 324 4.96 -4.09 -21.16
N SER A 325 3.70 -4.08 -21.60
CA SER A 325 2.80 -5.22 -21.44
C SER A 325 3.27 -6.47 -22.18
N LEU A 326 3.83 -6.32 -23.38
CA LEU A 326 4.47 -7.40 -24.14
C LEU A 326 5.70 -7.97 -23.41
N ALA A 327 6.52 -7.11 -22.80
CA ALA A 327 7.67 -7.56 -22.01
C ALA A 327 7.24 -8.37 -20.77
N PHE A 328 6.20 -7.92 -20.07
CA PHE A 328 5.60 -8.69 -18.97
C PHE A 328 5.10 -10.05 -19.43
N ARG A 329 4.38 -10.08 -20.56
CA ARG A 329 3.85 -11.30 -21.17
C ARG A 329 4.96 -12.27 -21.59
N SER A 330 6.07 -11.78 -22.13
CA SER A 330 7.19 -12.64 -22.56
C SER A 330 7.99 -13.20 -21.39
N GLY A 331 7.91 -12.56 -20.22
CA GLY A 331 8.67 -12.97 -19.04
C GLY A 331 10.15 -12.57 -19.08
N ASP A 332 10.54 -11.66 -19.96
CA ASP A 332 11.93 -11.21 -20.10
C ASP A 332 12.22 -10.06 -19.14
N ASP A 333 12.94 -10.35 -18.06
CA ASP A 333 13.22 -9.38 -16.99
C ASP A 333 14.02 -8.16 -17.48
N GLY A 334 14.92 -8.34 -18.45
CA GLY A 334 15.68 -7.23 -19.02
C GLY A 334 14.75 -6.24 -19.74
N ARG A 335 13.89 -6.77 -20.61
CA ARG A 335 12.91 -5.94 -21.35
C ARG A 335 11.85 -5.35 -20.42
N ILE A 336 11.44 -6.07 -19.36
CA ILE A 336 10.53 -5.54 -18.34
C ILE A 336 11.14 -4.32 -17.67
N VAL A 337 12.41 -4.39 -17.24
CA VAL A 337 13.09 -3.27 -16.60
C VAL A 337 13.17 -2.07 -17.55
N GLU A 338 13.61 -2.28 -18.79
CA GLU A 338 13.73 -1.21 -19.80
C GLU A 338 12.39 -0.49 -20.06
N GLU A 339 11.34 -1.25 -20.32
CA GLU A 339 10.04 -0.68 -20.64
C GLU A 339 9.33 -0.08 -19.41
N LEU A 340 9.54 -0.64 -18.20
CA LEU A 340 9.05 -0.03 -16.96
C LEU A 340 9.70 1.33 -16.69
N VAL A 341 11.01 1.45 -16.89
CA VAL A 341 11.73 2.73 -16.77
C VAL A 341 11.14 3.74 -17.75
N SER A 342 10.88 3.32 -18.99
CA SER A 342 10.25 4.15 -20.02
C SER A 342 8.85 4.64 -19.62
N VAL A 343 8.03 3.77 -19.02
CA VAL A 343 6.68 4.10 -18.54
C VAL A 343 6.72 5.01 -17.30
N LEU A 344 7.58 4.72 -16.32
CA LEU A 344 7.69 5.46 -15.06
C LEU A 344 8.28 6.86 -15.25
N SER A 345 9.09 7.05 -16.29
CA SER A 345 9.65 8.35 -16.70
C SER A 345 8.59 9.30 -17.26
N THR A 346 7.40 8.80 -17.60
CA THR A 346 6.29 9.67 -18.01
C THR A 346 5.75 10.45 -16.81
N ARG A 347 5.09 11.60 -17.06
CA ARG A 347 4.38 12.37 -16.03
C ARG A 347 2.94 11.87 -15.78
N SER A 348 2.52 10.81 -16.47
CA SER A 348 1.16 10.28 -16.38
C SER A 348 0.99 9.47 -15.10
N THR A 349 0.19 9.98 -14.17
CA THR A 349 -0.17 9.27 -12.93
C THR A 349 -0.87 7.94 -13.22
N LEU A 350 -1.65 7.88 -14.30
CA LEU A 350 -2.34 6.68 -14.74
C LEU A 350 -1.36 5.58 -15.16
N LEU A 351 -0.33 5.92 -15.94
CA LEU A 351 0.70 4.96 -16.38
C LEU A 351 1.58 4.49 -15.21
N ARG A 352 1.95 5.39 -14.31
CA ARG A 352 2.68 5.03 -13.09
C ARG A 352 1.86 4.10 -12.20
N GLY A 353 0.57 4.39 -12.02
CA GLY A 353 -0.35 3.54 -11.27
C GLY A 353 -0.42 2.12 -11.84
N TRP A 354 -0.55 2.00 -13.16
CA TRP A 354 -0.49 0.71 -13.84
C TRP A 354 0.84 -0.01 -13.60
N ALA A 355 1.98 0.67 -13.72
CA ALA A 355 3.30 0.08 -13.54
C ALA A 355 3.46 -0.56 -12.15
N PHE A 356 3.05 0.13 -11.08
CA PHE A 356 3.09 -0.43 -9.74
C PHE A 356 2.10 -1.60 -9.56
N GLU A 357 0.91 -1.52 -10.17
CA GLU A 357 -0.08 -2.59 -10.12
C GLU A 357 0.43 -3.88 -10.78
N VAL A 358 1.07 -3.80 -11.95
CA VAL A 358 1.58 -4.99 -12.65
C VAL A 358 2.81 -5.58 -11.97
N VAL A 359 3.69 -4.73 -11.41
CA VAL A 359 4.83 -5.21 -10.61
C VAL A 359 4.36 -5.91 -9.33
N ASP A 360 3.26 -5.45 -8.71
CA ASP A 360 2.71 -6.07 -7.50
C ASP A 360 2.26 -7.52 -7.72
N ARG A 361 1.93 -7.88 -8.96
CA ARG A 361 1.48 -9.23 -9.37
C ARG A 361 2.61 -10.20 -9.68
N LEU A 362 3.85 -9.74 -9.76
CA LEU A 362 5.00 -10.62 -9.93
C LEU A 362 5.21 -11.47 -8.68
N GLU A 363 5.77 -12.67 -8.86
CA GLU A 363 6.25 -13.51 -7.77
C GLU A 363 7.30 -12.75 -6.94
N ARG A 364 7.35 -13.00 -5.63
CA ARG A 364 8.01 -12.11 -4.66
C ARG A 364 9.49 -11.86 -5.01
N GLU A 365 10.24 -12.91 -5.35
CA GLU A 365 11.68 -12.78 -5.61
C GLU A 365 11.94 -12.05 -6.93
N ARG A 366 11.16 -12.40 -7.96
CA ARG A 366 11.20 -11.72 -9.26
C ARG A 366 10.81 -10.25 -9.13
N ARG A 367 9.76 -9.94 -8.36
CA ARG A 367 9.33 -8.57 -8.05
C ARG A 367 10.43 -7.76 -7.40
N ALA A 368 11.11 -8.33 -6.41
CA ALA A 368 12.23 -7.68 -5.72
C ALA A 368 13.37 -7.35 -6.69
N SER A 369 13.72 -8.30 -7.56
CA SER A 369 14.74 -8.13 -8.59
C SER A 369 14.38 -7.03 -9.60
N VAL A 370 13.14 -7.03 -10.11
CA VAL A 370 12.66 -5.99 -11.04
C VAL A 370 12.65 -4.61 -10.37
N LEU A 371 12.16 -4.49 -9.13
CA LEU A 371 12.13 -3.22 -8.41
C LEU A 371 13.53 -2.66 -8.17
N GLU A 372 14.50 -3.50 -7.77
CA GLU A 372 15.89 -3.10 -7.59
C GLU A 372 16.48 -2.55 -8.90
N LEU A 373 16.40 -3.33 -9.98
CA LEU A 373 16.96 -2.96 -11.29
C LEU A 373 16.29 -1.72 -11.88
N VAL A 374 14.97 -1.61 -11.80
CA VAL A 374 14.24 -0.41 -12.22
C VAL A 374 14.69 0.79 -11.40
N THR A 375 14.83 0.66 -10.08
CA THR A 375 15.27 1.78 -9.24
C THR A 375 16.67 2.23 -9.61
N LEU A 376 17.63 1.30 -9.73
CA LEU A 376 19.00 1.59 -10.15
C LEU A 376 19.05 2.29 -11.52
N ARG A 377 18.25 1.81 -12.49
CA ARG A 377 18.20 2.43 -13.81
C ARG A 377 17.60 3.84 -13.76
N MET A 378 16.52 4.03 -13.00
CA MET A 378 15.88 5.33 -12.82
C MET A 378 16.80 6.35 -12.14
N LEU A 379 17.72 5.93 -11.27
CA LEU A 379 18.71 6.83 -10.65
C LEU A 379 19.68 7.45 -11.67
N GLY A 380 19.93 6.76 -12.80
CA GLY A 380 20.73 7.28 -13.90
C GLY A 380 19.95 8.14 -14.91
N GLU A 381 18.62 8.26 -14.78
CA GLU A 381 17.78 8.99 -15.72
C GLU A 381 17.70 10.47 -15.41
N SER A 382 17.94 11.33 -16.40
CA SER A 382 17.96 12.79 -16.23
C SER A 382 16.62 13.43 -15.81
N ARG A 383 15.49 12.73 -16.03
CA ARG A 383 14.13 13.27 -15.84
C ARG A 383 13.29 12.48 -14.82
N VAL A 384 13.94 11.71 -13.95
CA VAL A 384 13.21 10.97 -12.93
C VAL A 384 12.62 11.89 -11.86
N SER A 385 11.42 11.55 -11.41
CA SER A 385 10.80 12.18 -10.25
C SER A 385 11.22 11.46 -8.96
N SER A 386 11.67 12.22 -7.95
CA SER A 386 11.93 11.70 -6.60
C SER A 386 10.74 10.92 -6.02
N GLU A 387 9.50 11.29 -6.37
CA GLU A 387 8.30 10.56 -5.93
C GLU A 387 8.27 9.12 -6.42
N VAL A 388 8.73 8.88 -7.65
CA VAL A 388 8.79 7.54 -8.24
C VAL A 388 9.88 6.71 -7.56
N VAL A 389 11.08 7.29 -7.37
CA VAL A 389 12.20 6.63 -6.69
C VAL A 389 11.84 6.31 -5.23
N PHE A 390 11.17 7.22 -4.53
CA PHE A 390 10.64 6.99 -3.20
C PHE A 390 9.66 5.81 -3.18
N ALA A 391 8.70 5.76 -4.10
CA ALA A 391 7.70 4.70 -4.17
C ALA A 391 8.33 3.33 -4.47
N LEU A 392 9.29 3.26 -5.42
CA LEU A 392 10.04 2.04 -5.74
C LEU A 392 10.87 1.57 -4.54
N SER A 393 11.63 2.48 -3.91
CA SER A 393 12.49 2.16 -2.77
C SER A 393 11.69 1.72 -1.55
N ARG A 394 10.55 2.36 -1.27
CA ARG A 394 9.61 1.94 -0.22
C ARG A 394 9.09 0.53 -0.47
N GLU A 395 8.74 0.23 -1.72
CA GLU A 395 8.19 -1.07 -2.07
C GLU A 395 9.27 -2.16 -1.97
N LEU A 396 10.48 -1.89 -2.44
CA LEU A 396 11.64 -2.77 -2.28
C LEU A 396 11.96 -3.00 -0.79
N ALA A 397 11.94 -1.94 0.02
CA ALA A 397 12.15 -2.03 1.47
C ALA A 397 11.16 -2.98 2.15
N ARG A 398 9.90 -2.98 1.71
CA ARG A 398 8.84 -3.82 2.27
C ARG A 398 9.04 -5.30 1.96
N ILE A 399 9.50 -5.63 0.75
CA ILE A 399 9.53 -7.02 0.28
C ILE A 399 10.91 -7.68 0.35
N ALA A 400 11.98 -6.91 0.16
CA ALA A 400 13.36 -7.40 0.11
C ALA A 400 14.32 -6.33 0.65
N PRO A 401 14.25 -6.01 1.96
CA PRO A 401 15.04 -4.94 2.56
C PRO A 401 16.56 -5.11 2.35
N GLY A 402 17.07 -6.34 2.25
CA GLY A 402 18.48 -6.63 1.99
C GLY A 402 18.99 -6.16 0.62
N ARG A 403 18.11 -5.92 -0.36
CA ARG A 403 18.46 -5.39 -1.68
C ARG A 403 18.56 -3.86 -1.73
N LEU A 404 18.25 -3.16 -0.64
CA LEU A 404 18.32 -1.70 -0.62
C LEU A 404 19.76 -1.17 -0.64
N SER A 405 20.74 -1.96 -0.20
CA SER A 405 22.15 -1.53 -0.12
C SER A 405 22.71 -1.11 -1.48
N SER A 406 22.42 -1.89 -2.53
CA SER A 406 22.81 -1.56 -3.91
C SER A 406 22.15 -0.26 -4.38
N VAL A 407 20.86 -0.07 -4.08
CA VAL A 407 20.09 1.12 -4.47
C VAL A 407 20.59 2.38 -3.76
N VAL A 408 20.88 2.30 -2.45
CA VAL A 408 21.45 3.40 -1.68
C VAL A 408 22.81 3.80 -2.25
N ARG A 409 23.69 2.81 -2.48
CA ARG A 409 25.01 3.07 -3.08
C ARG A 409 24.89 3.72 -4.46
N GLY A 410 24.04 3.19 -5.33
CA GLY A 410 23.80 3.76 -6.66
C GLY A 410 23.27 5.19 -6.61
N ALA A 411 22.46 5.55 -5.60
CA ALA A 411 21.96 6.91 -5.44
C ALA A 411 23.05 7.89 -4.97
N VAL A 412 23.87 7.45 -4.01
CA VAL A 412 25.05 8.20 -3.53
C VAL A 412 26.04 8.44 -4.67
N ASP A 413 26.41 7.38 -5.40
CA ASP A 413 27.37 7.45 -6.52
C ASP A 413 26.86 8.36 -7.65
N GLY A 414 25.54 8.41 -7.85
CA GLY A 414 24.90 9.32 -8.80
C GLY A 414 24.95 10.80 -8.41
N GLY A 415 25.31 11.13 -7.15
CA GLY A 415 25.50 12.50 -6.66
C GLY A 415 24.24 13.36 -6.55
N SER A 416 23.04 12.79 -6.78
CA SER A 416 21.78 13.54 -6.71
C SER A 416 21.18 13.48 -5.31
N GLU A 417 21.36 14.56 -4.53
CA GLU A 417 20.83 14.65 -3.16
C GLU A 417 19.33 14.34 -3.07
N ALA A 418 18.53 14.86 -4.00
CA ALA A 418 17.08 14.66 -4.03
C ALA A 418 16.66 13.21 -4.34
N LEU A 419 17.48 12.44 -5.06
CA LEU A 419 17.22 11.02 -5.31
C LEU A 419 17.73 10.16 -4.16
N THR A 420 18.89 10.49 -3.59
CA THR A 420 19.40 9.86 -2.37
C THR A 420 18.43 10.03 -1.21
N GLU A 421 17.85 11.23 -1.04
CA GLU A 421 16.82 11.50 -0.05
C GLU A 421 15.58 10.63 -0.29
N ALA A 422 15.13 10.53 -1.55
CA ALA A 422 13.97 9.70 -1.91
C ALA A 422 14.21 8.20 -1.61
N VAL A 423 15.39 7.69 -1.94
CA VAL A 423 15.78 6.30 -1.64
C VAL A 423 15.81 6.05 -0.14
N LEU A 424 16.52 6.89 0.63
CA LEU A 424 16.60 6.74 2.08
C LEU A 424 15.24 6.90 2.74
N ALA A 425 14.42 7.86 2.30
CA ALA A 425 13.08 8.07 2.83
C ALA A 425 12.21 6.82 2.60
N GLY A 426 12.30 6.21 1.40
CA GLY A 426 11.62 4.96 1.08
C GLY A 426 12.11 3.79 1.94
N ALA A 427 13.42 3.63 2.08
CA ALA A 427 14.05 2.62 2.93
C ALA A 427 13.61 2.73 4.41
N LEU A 428 13.48 3.96 4.93
CA LEU A 428 13.07 4.23 6.30
C LEU A 428 11.60 3.87 6.60
N GLN A 429 10.78 3.64 5.57
CA GLN A 429 9.39 3.16 5.72
C GLN A 429 9.27 1.62 5.82
N GLY A 430 10.27 0.86 5.35
CA GLY A 430 10.27 -0.60 5.44
C GLY A 430 10.81 -1.12 6.77
N PRO A 431 10.93 -2.44 6.98
CA PRO A 431 11.66 -3.03 8.12
C PRO A 431 13.14 -2.60 8.18
N PRO A 432 13.82 -2.71 9.33
CA PRO A 432 15.26 -2.45 9.43
C PRO A 432 16.07 -3.34 8.48
N ALA A 433 17.08 -2.76 7.84
CA ALA A 433 18.01 -3.45 6.96
C ALA A 433 19.40 -2.83 7.07
N VAL A 434 20.43 -3.63 6.83
CA VAL A 434 21.79 -3.12 6.63
C VAL A 434 21.86 -2.47 5.25
N LEU A 435 22.11 -1.17 5.21
CA LEU A 435 22.16 -0.39 3.96
C LEU A 435 23.59 -0.20 3.45
N TRP A 436 24.59 -0.23 4.34
CA TRP A 436 26.02 -0.17 4.05
C TRP A 436 26.79 -0.94 5.14
N GLY A 437 28.02 -1.35 4.84
CA GLY A 437 28.93 -1.89 5.86
C GLY A 437 29.40 -0.79 6.83
N ALA A 438 29.81 -1.16 8.04
CA ALA A 438 30.24 -0.19 9.06
C ALA A 438 31.39 0.72 8.57
N ASP A 439 32.31 0.18 7.76
CA ASP A 439 33.45 0.93 7.20
C ASP A 439 33.13 1.61 5.85
N GLU A 440 31.87 1.53 5.39
CA GLU A 440 31.42 2.00 4.08
C GLU A 440 30.31 3.05 4.19
N GLU A 441 30.17 3.75 5.32
CA GLU A 441 29.16 4.82 5.42
C GLU A 441 29.43 5.91 4.37
N PRO A 442 28.45 6.24 3.52
CA PRO A 442 28.58 7.31 2.55
C PRO A 442 28.87 8.66 3.18
N GLU A 443 29.69 9.48 2.52
CA GLU A 443 29.78 10.90 2.85
C GLU A 443 28.48 11.61 2.45
N TRP A 444 27.73 12.06 3.44
CA TRP A 444 26.45 12.73 3.22
C TRP A 444 26.66 14.22 2.96
N GLY A 445 26.48 14.67 1.72
CA GLY A 445 26.68 16.07 1.31
C GLY A 445 25.80 17.09 2.04
N VAL A 446 24.63 16.67 2.56
CA VAL A 446 23.72 17.54 3.31
C VAL A 446 23.26 16.93 4.62
N ARG A 447 22.95 17.82 5.59
CA ARG A 447 22.55 17.44 6.95
C ARG A 447 21.34 16.52 7.01
N ALA A 448 20.34 16.72 6.16
CA ALA A 448 19.15 15.86 6.12
C ALA A 448 19.51 14.41 5.77
N LEU A 449 20.36 14.20 4.76
CA LEU A 449 20.86 12.88 4.39
C LEU A 449 21.72 12.29 5.50
N SER A 450 22.58 13.09 6.14
CA SER A 450 23.40 12.64 7.28
C SER A 450 22.54 12.12 8.44
N HIS A 451 21.46 12.83 8.76
CA HIS A 451 20.53 12.42 9.81
C HIS A 451 19.70 11.18 9.40
N MET A 452 19.25 11.07 8.15
CA MET A 452 18.57 9.86 7.66
C MET A 452 19.52 8.66 7.64
N GLY A 453 20.78 8.90 7.29
CA GLY A 453 21.88 7.94 7.37
C GLY A 453 22.03 7.39 8.78
N ALA A 454 22.16 8.29 9.76
CA ALA A 454 22.27 7.93 11.17
C ALA A 454 21.02 7.21 11.71
N ILE A 455 19.81 7.62 11.31
CA ILE A 455 18.57 6.89 11.65
C ILE A 455 18.62 5.46 11.09
N ALA A 456 19.01 5.29 9.83
CA ALA A 456 19.15 3.96 9.24
C ALA A 456 20.21 3.13 9.98
N ALA A 457 21.41 3.68 10.21
CA ALA A 457 22.48 3.06 11.01
C ALA A 457 21.97 2.55 12.37
N ALA A 458 21.31 3.43 13.11
CA ALA A 458 20.74 3.12 14.41
C ALA A 458 19.68 2.02 14.35
N ARG A 459 18.91 1.87 13.27
CA ARG A 459 17.86 0.85 13.14
C ARG A 459 18.40 -0.58 13.03
N TRP A 460 19.54 -0.79 12.37
CA TRP A 460 20.13 -2.12 12.24
C TRP A 460 21.16 -2.46 13.32
N GLY A 461 21.45 -1.53 14.23
CA GLY A 461 22.13 -1.82 15.50
C GLY A 461 23.36 -0.96 15.79
N ASP A 462 23.71 -0.01 14.92
CA ASP A 462 24.82 0.90 15.23
C ASP A 462 24.46 1.81 16.42
N SER A 463 25.33 1.78 17.43
CA SER A 463 25.19 2.55 18.66
C SER A 463 26.43 3.39 18.96
N SER A 464 27.26 3.66 17.94
CA SER A 464 28.43 4.53 18.07
C SER A 464 28.02 5.94 18.53
N ASP A 465 28.96 6.64 19.18
CA ASP A 465 28.70 7.99 19.70
C ASP A 465 28.34 8.99 18.60
N ASP A 466 28.92 8.83 17.41
CA ASP A 466 28.61 9.67 16.25
C ASP A 466 27.17 9.45 15.75
N VAL A 467 26.76 8.18 15.57
CA VAL A 467 25.37 7.84 15.20
C VAL A 467 24.40 8.34 16.29
N ARG A 468 24.74 8.16 17.57
CA ARG A 468 23.94 8.65 18.69
C ARG A 468 23.74 10.17 18.61
N GLU A 469 24.81 10.93 18.43
CA GLU A 469 24.76 12.39 18.37
C GLU A 469 23.92 12.88 17.17
N ARG A 470 24.13 12.30 15.98
CA ARG A 470 23.37 12.63 14.77
C ARG A 470 21.88 12.31 14.91
N VAL A 471 21.53 11.18 15.53
CA VAL A 471 20.13 10.81 15.78
C VAL A 471 19.48 11.73 16.84
N GLU A 472 20.21 12.13 17.88
CA GLU A 472 19.74 13.13 18.86
C GLU A 472 19.45 14.48 18.18
N ARG A 473 20.37 14.99 17.35
CA ARG A 473 20.17 16.22 16.55
C ARG A 473 18.99 16.13 15.60
N ALA A 474 18.82 14.98 14.94
CA ALA A 474 17.68 14.71 14.06
C ALA A 474 16.35 14.80 14.82
N ALA A 475 16.28 14.21 16.01
CA ALA A 475 15.10 14.26 16.89
C ALA A 475 14.78 15.69 17.35
N MET A 476 15.81 16.50 17.63
CA MET A 476 15.67 17.91 18.03
C MET A 476 15.30 18.86 16.88
N GLY A 477 15.21 18.36 15.64
CA GLY A 477 14.79 19.14 14.49
C GLY A 477 15.87 20.04 13.90
N GLU A 478 17.16 19.71 14.09
CA GLU A 478 18.28 20.44 13.47
C GLU A 478 18.36 20.29 11.94
N SER A 479 17.48 19.47 11.36
CA SER A 479 17.24 19.28 9.94
C SER A 479 15.75 19.33 9.64
N MET A 480 15.39 19.60 8.38
CA MET A 480 14.01 19.65 7.89
C MET A 480 13.34 18.27 7.74
N LEU A 481 13.66 17.32 8.63
CA LEU A 481 13.06 15.98 8.58
C LEU A 481 11.57 16.03 8.95
N PRO A 482 10.74 15.23 8.26
CA PRO A 482 9.33 15.12 8.60
C PRO A 482 9.19 14.47 9.98
N ARG A 483 8.14 14.86 10.70
CA ARG A 483 7.89 14.43 12.07
C ARG A 483 7.95 12.91 12.30
N PRO A 484 7.42 12.04 11.42
CA PRO A 484 7.54 10.60 11.60
C PRO A 484 8.99 10.10 11.71
N LEU A 485 9.95 10.72 11.00
CA LEU A 485 11.37 10.39 11.10
C LEU A 485 12.02 10.97 12.36
N ARG A 486 11.60 12.17 12.81
CA ARG A 486 12.08 12.72 14.08
C ARG A 486 11.62 11.89 15.29
N VAL A 487 10.40 11.36 15.24
CA VAL A 487 9.89 10.45 16.29
C VAL A 487 10.65 9.12 16.28
N GLN A 488 10.97 8.56 15.10
CA GLN A 488 11.87 7.42 15.00
C GLN A 488 13.24 7.73 15.60
N ALA A 489 13.83 8.87 15.23
CA ALA A 489 15.12 9.32 15.74
C ALA A 489 15.09 9.46 17.28
N ALA A 490 14.05 10.08 17.82
CA ALA A 490 13.89 10.24 19.27
C ALA A 490 13.87 8.89 20.00
N TRP A 491 13.14 7.91 19.45
CA TRP A 491 13.09 6.57 20.02
C TRP A 491 14.45 5.85 19.93
N LEU A 492 15.11 5.92 18.78
CA LEU A 492 16.42 5.29 18.56
C LEU A 492 17.50 5.90 19.46
N ALA A 493 17.51 7.22 19.66
CA ALA A 493 18.40 7.88 20.60
C ALA A 493 18.17 7.37 22.03
N LEU A 494 16.92 7.32 22.50
CA LEU A 494 16.59 6.76 23.83
C LEU A 494 17.03 5.28 23.96
N ARG A 495 16.93 4.51 22.88
CA ARG A 495 17.35 3.11 22.84
C ARG A 495 18.86 2.97 22.96
N ILE A 496 19.63 3.71 22.16
CA ILE A 496 21.10 3.73 22.20
C ILE A 496 21.59 4.14 23.59
N ARG A 497 20.92 5.10 24.23
CA ARG A 497 21.23 5.55 25.60
C ARG A 497 20.83 4.57 26.71
N GLY A 498 20.09 3.49 26.39
CA GLY A 498 19.54 2.58 27.39
C GLY A 498 18.37 3.15 28.21
N GLU A 499 17.83 4.32 27.82
CA GLU A 499 16.79 5.06 28.54
C GLU A 499 15.36 4.76 28.04
N HIS A 500 15.22 3.99 26.94
CA HIS A 500 13.94 3.67 26.29
C HIS A 500 12.87 3.09 27.23
N ARG A 501 13.24 2.24 28.21
CA ARG A 501 12.27 1.67 29.17
C ARG A 501 11.62 2.72 30.07
N GLN A 502 12.39 3.72 30.49
CA GLN A 502 11.87 4.82 31.32
C GLN A 502 10.96 5.72 30.48
N ALA A 503 11.38 6.05 29.26
CA ALA A 503 10.56 6.81 28.33
C ALA A 503 9.24 6.08 28.02
N LEU A 504 9.30 4.75 27.83
CA LEU A 504 8.12 3.92 27.63
C LEU A 504 7.15 3.99 28.81
N ALA A 505 7.66 3.90 30.04
CA ALA A 505 6.85 4.04 31.25
C ALA A 505 6.16 5.42 31.31
N THR A 506 6.86 6.49 30.94
CA THR A 506 6.29 7.84 30.85
C THR A 506 5.20 7.94 29.78
N LEU A 507 5.46 7.42 28.57
CA LEU A 507 4.49 7.41 27.47
C LEU A 507 3.23 6.63 27.85
N MET A 508 3.40 5.51 28.56
CA MET A 508 2.29 4.72 29.07
C MET A 508 1.54 5.46 30.19
N ALA A 509 2.21 6.18 31.10
CA ALA A 509 1.52 6.90 32.17
C ALA A 509 0.71 8.12 31.69
N SER A 510 1.12 8.74 30.58
CA SER A 510 0.49 9.97 30.03
C SER A 510 -0.87 9.76 29.32
N ARG A 511 -1.40 8.54 29.28
CA ARG A 511 -2.62 8.14 28.59
C ARG A 511 -3.44 7.19 29.43
#